data_AF-A0A7Y2DFF5-F1
#
_entry.id   AF-A0A7Y2DFF5-F1
#
_cell.length_a   1.000
_cell.length_b   1.000
_cell.length_c   1.000
_cell.angle_alpha   90.00
_cell.angle_beta   90.00
_cell.angle_gamma   90.00
#
_symmetry.space_group_name_H-M   'P 1'
#
loop_
_entity.id
_entity.type
_entity.pdbx_description
1 polymer ?
#
loop_
_entity_poly.entity_id
_entity_poly.type
_entity_poly.pdbx_seq_one_letter_code
_entity_poly.pdbx_strand_id
1 'polypeptide(L)' 'MLTYIKESIEELRNNVTLPSRAESSNLMVVVAVFSILFALATWGVDTVFSKLVQLYFNNILN' A
#
# COMPACT_ATOMS: atom_id res chain seq x y z
N MET A 1 2.87 -32.65 8.69
CA MET A 1 2.66 -31.18 8.80
C MET A 1 3.89 -30.47 9.37
N LEU A 2 4.38 -30.83 10.57
CA LEU A 2 5.61 -30.22 11.13
C LEU A 2 6.85 -30.35 10.23
N THR A 3 7.02 -31.50 9.56
CA THR A 3 8.10 -31.73 8.60
C THR A 3 8.02 -30.83 7.38
N TYR A 4 6.81 -30.62 6.84
CA TYR A 4 6.57 -29.77 5.68
C TYR A 4 6.92 -28.30 5.96
N ILE A 5 6.55 -27.78 7.15
CA ILE A 5 6.93 -26.43 7.56
C ILE A 5 8.45 -26.29 7.65
N LYS A 6 9.16 -27.32 8.14
CA LYS A 6 10.63 -27.32 8.19
C LYS A 6 11.25 -27.34 6.79
N GLU A 7 10.78 -28.21 5.91
CA GLU A 7 11.23 -28.30 4.53
C GLU A 7 10.98 -26.98 3.77
N SER A 8 9.80 -26.38 3.92
CA SER A 8 9.50 -25.08 3.30
C SER A 8 10.38 -23.95 3.82
N ILE A 9 10.73 -23.91 5.12
CA ILE A 9 11.65 -22.91 5.66
C ILE A 9 13.07 -23.11 5.13
N GLU A 10 13.50 -24.37 5.00
CA GLU A 10 14.81 -24.72 4.46
C GLU A 10 14.93 -24.39 2.96
N GLU A 11 13.89 -24.67 2.19
CA GLU A 11 13.78 -24.29 0.78
C GLU A 11 13.80 -22.77 0.59
N LEU A 12 13.00 -22.04 1.38
CA LEU A 12 12.95 -20.59 1.31
C LEU A 12 14.28 -19.96 1.69
N ARG A 13 14.99 -20.49 2.68
CA ARG A 13 16.27 -19.93 3.12
C ARG A 13 17.43 -20.23 2.14
N ASN A 14 17.39 -21.37 1.47
CA ASN A 14 18.44 -21.80 0.54
C ASN A 14 18.23 -21.29 -0.91
N ASN A 15 16.97 -21.08 -1.34
CA ASN A 15 16.64 -20.66 -2.70
C ASN A 15 16.15 -19.20 -2.82
N VAL A 16 15.96 -18.49 -1.69
CA VAL A 16 15.58 -17.08 -1.71
C VAL A 16 16.67 -16.24 -1.06
N THR A 17 17.20 -15.29 -1.81
CA THR A 17 18.13 -14.28 -1.30
C THR A 17 17.34 -13.16 -0.64
N LEU A 18 17.37 -13.14 0.69
CA LEU A 18 16.82 -12.00 1.45
C LEU A 18 17.72 -10.78 1.25
N PRO A 19 17.15 -9.58 0.99
CA PRO A 19 17.93 -8.36 0.90
C PRO A 19 18.63 -8.07 2.23
N SER A 20 19.77 -7.40 2.15
CA SER A 20 20.45 -6.93 3.34
C SER A 20 19.54 -5.99 4.14
N ARG A 21 19.79 -5.85 5.45
CA ARG A 21 18.99 -4.94 6.29
C ARG A 21 18.99 -3.49 5.79
N ALA A 22 20.07 -3.06 5.15
CA ALA A 22 20.17 -1.72 4.56
C ALA A 22 19.27 -1.56 3.33
N GLU A 23 19.27 -2.55 2.43
CA GLU A 23 18.41 -2.55 1.24
C GLU A 23 16.93 -2.65 1.62
N SER A 24 16.58 -3.52 2.59
CA SER A 24 15.20 -3.64 3.04
C SER A 24 14.67 -2.37 3.70
N SER A 25 15.50 -1.66 4.47
CA SER A 25 15.15 -0.35 5.03
C SER A 25 14.95 0.72 3.94
N ASN A 26 15.81 0.77 2.92
CA ASN A 26 15.62 1.69 1.80
C ASN A 26 14.31 1.43 1.07
N LEU A 27 14.01 0.16 0.77
CA LEU A 27 12.74 -0.23 0.14
C LEU A 27 11.54 0.12 1.03
N MET A 28 11.64 -0.08 2.34
CA MET A 28 10.59 0.30 3.29
C MET A 28 10.29 1.79 3.27
N VAL A 29 11.33 2.64 3.22
CA VAL A 29 11.16 4.10 3.15
C VAL A 29 10.47 4.50 1.84
N VAL A 30 10.87 3.90 0.72
CA VAL A 30 10.21 4.16 -0.58
C VAL A 30 8.73 3.82 -0.51
N VAL A 31 8.37 2.63 -0.01
CA VAL A 31 6.97 2.22 0.14
C VAL A 31 6.20 3.17 1.05
N ALA A 32 6.78 3.57 2.19
CA ALA A 32 6.14 4.49 3.13
C ALA A 32 5.81 5.84 2.50
N VAL A 33 6.72 6.39 1.69
CA VAL A 33 6.49 7.66 0.98
C VAL A 33 5.33 7.53 -0.01
N PHE A 34 5.31 6.47 -0.82
CA PHE A 34 4.21 6.24 -1.75
C PHE A 34 2.87 6.02 -1.04
N SER A 35 2.85 5.30 0.08
CA SER A 35 1.62 5.12 0.88
C SER A 35 1.05 6.45 1.37
N ILE A 36 1.90 7.38 1.84
CA ILE A 36 1.47 8.71 2.27
C ILE A 36 0.95 9.53 1.08
N LEU A 37 1.65 9.51 -0.05
CA LEU A 37 1.23 10.21 -1.26
C LEU A 37 -0.13 9.72 -1.77
N PHE A 38 -0.33 8.40 -1.82
CA PHE A 38 -1.61 7.83 -2.23
C PHE A 38 -2.73 8.14 -1.25
N ALA A 39 -2.47 8.11 0.07
CA ALA A 39 -3.47 8.49 1.06
C ALA A 39 -3.93 9.95 0.92
N LEU A 40 -3.00 10.88 0.62
CA LEU A 40 -3.34 12.27 0.33
C LEU A 40 -4.12 12.41 -0.99
N ALA A 41 -3.75 11.64 -2.01
CA ALA A 41 -4.44 11.64 -3.29
C ALA A 41 -5.89 11.15 -3.14
N THR A 42 -6.12 10.02 -2.45
CA THR A 42 -7.48 9.51 -2.21
C THR A 42 -8.31 10.50 -1.39
N TRP A 43 -7.72 11.11 -0.35
CA TRP A 43 -8.39 12.16 0.42
C TRP A 43 -8.79 13.37 -0.45
N GLY A 44 -7.91 13.78 -1.36
CA GLY A 44 -8.19 14.87 -2.30
C GLY A 44 -9.36 14.53 -3.24
N VAL A 45 -9.35 13.32 -3.80
CA VAL A 45 -10.44 12.82 -4.66
C VAL A 45 -11.76 12.80 -3.89
N ASP A 46 -11.80 12.21 -2.69
CA ASP A 46 -13.01 12.11 -1.86
C ASP A 46 -13.62 13.50 -1.57
N THR A 47 -12.76 14.48 -1.29
CA THR A 47 -13.17 15.86 -1.00
C THR A 47 -13.74 16.56 -2.24
N VAL A 48 -13.09 16.41 -3.40
CA VAL A 48 -13.54 17.01 -4.66
C VAL A 48 -14.86 16.40 -5.10
N PHE A 49 -14.97 15.08 -5.09
CA PHE A 49 -16.20 14.39 -5.46
C PHE A 49 -17.36 14.77 -4.54
N SER A 50 -17.12 14.83 -3.22
CA SER A 50 -18.16 15.27 -2.27
C SER A 50 -18.68 16.68 -2.57
N LYS A 51 -17.79 17.61 -2.91
CA LYS A 51 -18.17 18.98 -3.30
C LYS A 51 -18.93 19.03 -4.63
N LEU A 52 -18.47 18.28 -5.63
CA LEU A 52 -19.12 18.21 -6.95
C LEU A 52 -20.54 17.63 -6.83
N VAL A 53 -20.70 16.57 -6.05
CA VAL A 53 -22.00 15.95 -5.79
C VAL A 53 -22.92 16.93 -5.06
N GLN A 54 -22.46 17.59 -4.00
CA GLN A 54 -23.25 18.62 -3.31
C GLN A 54 -23.68 19.75 -4.25
N LEU A 55 -22.77 20.22 -5.11
CA LEU A 55 -23.07 21.27 -6.08
C LEU A 55 -24.11 20.82 -7.11
N TYR A 56 -24.01 19.58 -7.59
CA TYR A 56 -25.00 18.99 -8.49
C TYR A 56 -26.38 18.93 -7.85
N PHE A 57 -26.49 18.40 -6.63
CA PHE A 57 -27.77 18.29 -5.92
C PHE A 57 -28.37 19.67 -5.59
N ASN A 58 -27.55 20.64 -5.17
CA ASN A 58 -28.03 21.96 -4.79
C ASN A 58 -28.46 22.84 -5.98
N ASN A 59 -27.79 22.72 -7.13
CA ASN A 59 -28.00 23.64 -8.27
C ASN A 59 -28.89 23.07 -9.38
N ILE A 60 -28.99 21.74 -9.50
CA ILE A 60 -29.71 21.10 -10.62
C ILE A 60 -30.99 20.40 -10.14
N LEU A 61 -31.01 19.86 -8.92
CA LEU A 61 -32.15 19.08 -8.42
C LEU A 61 -33.10 19.87 -7.51
N ASN A 62 -32.60 20.89 -6.81
CA ASN A 62 -33.36 21.80 -5.95
C ASN A 62 -33.70 23.10 -6.70
#